data_AF-A0A0G4NKY0-F1
#
_entry.id   AF-A0A0G4NKY0-F1
#
_cell.length_a   1.000
_cell.length_b   1.000
_cell.length_c   1.000
_cell.angle_alpha   90.00
_cell.angle_beta   90.00
_cell.angle_gamma   90.00
#
_symmetry.space_group_name_H-M   'P 1'
#
loop_
_entity.id
_entity.type
_entity.pdbx_description
1 polymer ?
#
loop_
_entity_poly.entity_id
_entity_poly.type
_entity_poly.pdbx_seq_one_letter_code
_entity_poly.pdbx_strand_id
1 'polypeptide(L)'
;MFVVLMAIAIPVEGFPALFEGLKALVNEWGIIMTPLFLLFPGCIAFLMTASEFALLQRTSVVTLSIAGIFKEVVTISAAALVFEDHLTPVNAVGLVTTMLAIVAYNWMKIRQMRQE
;
A
#
# COMPACT_ATOMS: atom_id res chain seq x y z
N MET A 1 5.08 1.17 -13.16
CA MET A 1 4.70 2.00 -11.99
C MET A 1 5.28 3.41 -12.09
N PHE A 2 6.61 3.60 -12.13
CA PHE A 2 7.25 4.94 -12.21
C PHE A 2 6.69 5.84 -13.33
N VAL A 3 6.71 5.38 -14.59
CA VAL A 3 6.21 6.17 -15.73
C VAL A 3 4.72 6.49 -15.60
N VAL A 4 3.93 5.54 -15.09
CA VAL A 4 2.48 5.71 -14.89
C VAL A 4 2.20 6.74 -13.80
N LEU A 5 2.88 6.65 -12.66
CA LEU A 5 2.75 7.61 -11.58
C LEU A 5 3.19 9.00 -12.03
N MET A 6 4.29 9.11 -12.78
CA MET A 6 4.74 10.40 -13.31
C MET A 6 3.76 10.99 -14.32
N ALA A 7 3.17 10.16 -15.20
CA ALA A 7 2.17 10.59 -16.16
C ALA A 7 0.85 11.04 -15.51
N ILE A 8 0.48 10.48 -14.35
CA ILE A 8 -0.71 10.89 -13.58
C ILE A 8 -0.40 12.10 -12.70
N ALA A 9 0.78 12.16 -12.09
CA ALA A 9 1.16 13.22 -11.16
C ALA A 9 1.34 14.57 -11.87
N ILE A 10 1.96 14.60 -13.06
CA ILE A 10 2.24 15.86 -13.77
C ILE A 10 0.95 16.65 -14.10
N PRO A 11 -0.12 16.04 -14.64
CA PRO A 11 -1.38 16.75 -14.87
C PRO A 11 -2.16 17.10 -13.59
N VAL A 12 -2.08 16.27 -12.55
CA VAL A 12 -2.88 16.42 -11.33
C VAL A 12 -2.30 17.47 -10.38
N GLU A 13 -0.99 17.39 -10.13
CA GLU A 13 -0.31 18.25 -9.13
C GLU A 13 0.48 19.38 -9.78
N GLY A 14 0.83 19.25 -11.07
CA GLY A 14 1.67 20.19 -11.77
C GLY A 14 3.17 20.01 -11.46
N PHE A 15 4.01 20.27 -12.45
CA PHE A 15 5.46 20.20 -12.29
C PHE A 15 6.05 21.15 -11.21
N PRO A 16 5.52 22.38 -11.00
CA PRO A 16 6.05 23.29 -9.98
C PRO A 16 5.93 22.77 -8.55
N ALA A 17 4.83 22.07 -8.23
CA ALA A 17 4.60 21.53 -6.88
C ALA A 17 5.67 20.51 -6.47
N LEU A 18 6.17 19.70 -7.43
CA LEU A 18 7.26 18.75 -7.20
C LEU A 18 8.57 19.47 -6.81
N PHE A 19 8.89 20.58 -7.49
CA PHE A 19 10.10 21.36 -7.18
C PHE A 19 9.98 22.12 -5.87
N GLU A 20 8.79 22.62 -5.53
CA GLU A 20 8.53 23.27 -4.26
C GLU A 20 8.63 22.28 -3.09
N GLY A 21 8.03 21.10 -3.21
CA GLY A 21 8.15 20.03 -2.21
C GLY A 21 9.60 19.59 -2.01
N LEU A 22 10.38 19.44 -3.09
CA LEU A 22 11.80 19.11 -2.99
C LEU A 22 12.60 20.22 -2.31
N LYS A 23 12.37 21.49 -2.66
CA LYS A 23 13.04 22.64 -2.01
C LYS A 23 12.69 22.74 -0.53
N ALA A 24 11.43 22.51 -0.16
CA ALA A 24 10.99 22.49 1.23
C ALA A 24 11.73 21.41 2.03
N LEU A 25 11.79 20.19 1.49
CA LEU A 25 12.47 19.07 2.12
C LEU A 25 13.98 19.31 2.27
N VAL A 26 14.62 19.90 1.25
CA VAL A 26 16.04 20.30 1.30
C VAL A 26 16.29 21.39 2.34
N ASN A 27 15.38 22.36 2.47
CA ASN A 27 15.54 23.45 3.42
C ASN A 27 15.40 22.96 4.88
N GLU A 28 14.52 21.98 5.12
CA GLU A 28 14.25 21.48 6.47
C GLU A 28 15.26 20.41 6.92
N TRP A 29 15.61 19.47 6.03
CA TRP A 29 16.44 18.30 6.38
C TRP A 29 17.85 18.33 5.78
N GLY A 30 18.14 19.29 4.90
CA GLY A 30 19.44 19.45 4.25
C GLY A 30 19.62 18.56 3.03
N ILE A 31 20.57 18.94 2.17
CA ILE A 31 20.84 18.32 0.87
C ILE A 31 21.23 16.83 0.97
N ILE A 32 21.84 16.41 2.07
CA ILE A 32 22.34 15.04 2.24
C ILE A 32 21.25 14.08 2.73
N MET A 33 20.36 14.51 3.63
CA MET A 33 19.30 13.66 4.18
C MET A 33 18.07 13.59 3.28
N THR A 34 17.82 14.64 2.49
CA THR A 34 16.72 14.69 1.50
C THR A 34 16.64 13.46 0.60
N PRO A 35 17.72 13.05 -0.12
CA PRO A 35 17.65 11.87 -0.97
C PRO A 35 17.42 10.60 -0.16
N LEU A 36 17.89 10.50 1.09
CA LEU A 36 17.64 9.34 1.94
C LEU A 36 16.14 9.24 2.29
N PHE A 37 15.49 10.35 2.67
CA PHE A 37 14.06 10.39 2.95
C PHE A 37 13.17 10.07 1.75
N LEU A 38 13.64 10.34 0.52
CA LEU A 38 12.94 9.96 -0.70
C LEU A 38 13.20 8.50 -1.11
N LEU A 39 14.46 8.08 -1.09
CA LEU A 39 14.88 6.77 -1.58
C LEU A 39 14.51 5.64 -0.63
N PHE A 40 14.59 5.86 0.69
CA PHE A 40 14.30 4.82 1.68
C PHE A 40 12.86 4.27 1.58
N PRO A 41 11.79 5.10 1.69
CA PRO A 41 10.43 4.61 1.49
C PRO A 41 10.19 4.13 0.06
N GLY A 42 10.83 4.76 -0.94
CA GLY A 42 10.77 4.30 -2.34
C GLY A 42 11.31 2.87 -2.53
N CYS A 43 12.41 2.52 -1.87
CA CYS A 43 12.96 1.17 -1.84
C CYS A 43 12.01 0.19 -1.18
N ILE A 44 11.40 0.55 -0.05
CA ILE A 44 10.40 -0.31 0.63
C ILE A 44 9.20 -0.58 -0.28
N ALA A 45 8.67 0.46 -0.92
CA ALA A 45 7.55 0.32 -1.86
C ALA A 45 7.93 -0.56 -3.07
N PHE A 46 9.14 -0.41 -3.61
CA PHE A 46 9.62 -1.26 -4.70
C PHE A 46 9.75 -2.73 -4.29
N LEU A 47 10.34 -3.01 -3.13
CA LEU A 47 10.48 -4.37 -2.60
C LEU A 47 9.11 -5.02 -2.38
N MET A 48 8.16 -4.27 -1.84
CA MET A 48 6.78 -4.71 -1.65
C MET A 48 6.12 -5.11 -2.98
N THR A 49 6.22 -4.28 -4.02
CA THR A 49 5.70 -4.61 -5.35
C THR A 49 6.43 -5.81 -5.98
N ALA A 50 7.75 -5.93 -5.79
CA ALA A 50 8.51 -7.07 -6.27
C ALA A 50 8.07 -8.37 -5.59
N SER A 51 7.79 -8.35 -4.28
CA SER A 51 7.25 -9.49 -3.54
C SER A 51 5.87 -9.91 -4.04
N GLU A 52 4.99 -8.96 -4.39
CA GLU A 52 3.68 -9.27 -4.98
C GLU A 52 3.82 -9.96 -6.34
N PHE A 53 4.68 -9.46 -7.23
CA PHE A 53 4.93 -10.11 -8.52
C PHE A 53 5.54 -11.51 -8.37
N ALA A 54 6.45 -11.70 -7.40
CA ALA A 54 7.04 -13.01 -7.11
C ALA A 54 5.98 -14.01 -6.60
N LEU A 55 5.06 -13.57 -5.73
CA LEU A 55 3.93 -14.37 -5.26
C LEU A 55 2.96 -14.72 -6.39
N LEU A 56 2.71 -13.78 -7.31
CA LEU A 56 1.82 -13.99 -8.47
C LEU A 56 2.36 -15.11 -9.36
N GLN A 57 3.67 -15.20 -9.56
CA GLN A 57 4.28 -16.28 -10.35
C GLN A 57 4.18 -17.67 -9.70
N ARG A 58 3.98 -17.75 -8.38
CA ARG A 58 3.97 -19.00 -7.62
C ARG A 58 2.58 -19.43 -7.14
N THR A 59 1.58 -18.57 -7.26
CA THR A 59 0.22 -18.79 -6.73
C THR A 59 -0.84 -18.36 -7.73
N SER A 60 -2.11 -18.70 -7.46
CA SER A 60 -3.21 -18.22 -8.30
C SER A 60 -3.45 -16.72 -8.13
N VAL A 61 -3.86 -16.02 -9.20
CA VAL A 61 -4.25 -14.59 -9.17
C VAL A 61 -5.26 -14.31 -8.05
N VAL A 62 -6.17 -15.25 -7.83
CA VAL A 62 -7.16 -15.19 -6.75
C VAL A 62 -6.52 -15.18 -5.36
N THR A 63 -5.50 -16.02 -5.13
CA THR A 63 -4.77 -16.05 -3.84
C THR A 63 -4.04 -14.73 -3.59
N LEU A 64 -3.40 -14.19 -4.63
CA LEU A 64 -2.75 -12.89 -4.57
C LEU A 64 -3.75 -11.77 -4.21
N SER A 65 -4.94 -11.75 -4.83
CA SER A 65 -5.96 -10.74 -4.54
C SER A 65 -6.39 -10.77 -3.06
N ILE A 66 -6.59 -11.95 -2.46
CA ILE A 66 -6.95 -12.05 -1.04
C ILE A 66 -5.81 -11.52 -0.16
N ALA A 67 -4.57 -11.92 -0.46
CA ALA A 67 -3.39 -11.47 0.28
C ALA A 67 -3.20 -9.94 0.16
N GLY A 68 -3.49 -9.38 -1.02
CA GLY A 68 -3.50 -7.94 -1.26
C GLY A 68 -4.52 -7.21 -0.39
N ILE A 69 -5.79 -7.64 -0.39
CA ILE A 69 -6.84 -7.04 0.45
C ILE A 69 -6.45 -7.16 1.93
N PHE A 70 -5.93 -8.31 2.36
CA PHE A 70 -5.47 -8.50 3.75
C PHE A 70 -4.34 -7.53 4.12
N LYS A 71 -3.32 -7.39 3.25
CA LYS A 71 -2.22 -6.45 3.43
C LYS A 71 -2.72 -5.00 3.53
N GLU A 72 -3.67 -4.60 2.68
CA GLU A 72 -4.28 -3.26 2.74
C GLU A 72 -5.00 -3.03 4.07
N VAL A 73 -5.79 -3.99 4.55
CA VAL A 73 -6.45 -3.91 5.85
C VAL A 73 -5.45 -3.80 7.00
N VAL A 74 -4.37 -4.58 6.98
CA VAL A 74 -3.29 -4.49 7.97
C VAL A 74 -2.63 -3.11 7.93
N THR A 75 -2.41 -2.56 6.74
CA THR A 75 -1.79 -1.23 6.56
C THR A 75 -2.69 -0.13 7.11
N ILE A 76 -4.00 -0.16 6.82
CA ILE A 76 -4.98 0.80 7.33
C ILE A 76 -5.10 0.68 8.85
N SER A 77 -5.16 -0.54 9.37
CA SER A 77 -5.26 -0.78 10.82
C SER A 77 -4.01 -0.29 11.55
N ALA A 78 -2.82 -0.57 11.00
CA ALA A 78 -1.56 -0.09 11.56
C ALA A 78 -1.47 1.44 11.50
N ALA A 79 -1.88 2.06 10.40
CA ALA A 79 -1.94 3.51 10.30
C ALA A 79 -2.86 4.12 11.36
N ALA A 80 -4.06 3.57 11.54
CA ALA A 80 -5.00 4.05 12.56
C ALA A 80 -4.45 3.90 13.99
N LEU A 81 -3.76 2.80 14.29
CA LEU A 81 -3.17 2.56 15.61
C LEU A 81 -1.93 3.43 15.88
N VAL A 82 -1.10 3.68 14.86
CA VAL A 82 0.17 4.41 15.01
C VAL A 82 -0.04 5.92 14.97
N PHE A 83 -0.93 6.41 14.11
CA PHE A 83 -1.18 7.84 13.94
C PHE A 83 -2.33 8.37 14.82
N GLU A 84 -2.92 7.51 15.67
CA GLU A 84 -4.10 7.81 16.51
C GLU A 84 -5.23 8.49 15.73
N ASP A 85 -5.35 8.15 14.45
CA ASP A 85 -6.25 8.83 13.55
C ASP A 85 -7.70 8.52 13.94
N HIS A 86 -8.58 9.54 13.92
CA HIS A 86 -9.98 9.38 14.32
C HIS A 86 -10.74 8.63 13.23
N LEU A 87 -10.61 7.30 13.24
CA LEU A 87 -11.44 6.41 12.43
C LEU A 87 -12.90 6.69 12.76
N THR A 88 -13.62 7.23 11.79
CA THR A 88 -15.06 7.39 11.92
C THR A 88 -15.69 6.00 12.18
N PRO A 89 -16.81 5.94 12.92
CA PRO A 89 -17.49 4.66 13.18
C PRO A 89 -17.79 3.87 11.90
N VAL A 90 -18.05 4.58 10.79
CA VAL A 90 -18.29 3.99 9.46
C VAL A 90 -17.03 3.30 8.92
N ASN A 91 -15.86 3.93 9.01
CA ASN A 91 -14.60 3.34 8.56
C ASN A 91 -14.23 2.11 9.39
N ALA A 92 -14.47 2.16 10.71
CA ALA A 92 -14.24 1.03 11.60
C ALA A 92 -15.13 -0.18 11.25
N VAL A 93 -16.43 0.04 11.01
CA VAL A 93 -17.36 -1.02 10.58
C VAL A 93 -16.98 -1.56 9.20
N GLY A 94 -16.58 -0.70 8.27
CA GLY A 94 -16.08 -1.10 6.95
C GLY A 94 -14.85 -2.01 7.04
N LEU A 95 -13.89 -1.65 7.89
CA LEU A 95 -12.68 -2.45 8.15
C LEU A 95 -13.02 -3.84 8.69
N VAL A 96 -13.90 -3.92 9.70
CA VAL A 96 -14.34 -5.21 10.29
C VAL A 96 -15.05 -6.07 9.25
N THR A 97 -15.91 -5.47 8.43
CA THR A 97 -16.65 -6.18 7.37
C THR A 97 -15.69 -6.77 6.33
N THR A 98 -14.69 -6.00 5.89
CA THR A 98 -13.66 -6.48 4.96
C THR A 98 -12.84 -7.62 5.57
N MET A 99 -12.47 -7.52 6.85
CA MET A 99 -11.79 -8.61 7.57
C MET A 99 -12.60 -9.91 7.57
N LEU A 100 -13.89 -9.83 7.89
CA LEU A 100 -14.78 -10.99 7.89
C LEU A 100 -14.90 -11.62 6.50
N ALA A 101 -15.00 -10.80 5.45
CA ALA A 101 -15.06 -11.29 4.07
C ALA A 101 -13.78 -12.05 3.66
N ILE A 102 -12.60 -11.53 4.01
CA ILE A 102 -11.31 -12.19 3.74
C ILE A 102 -11.25 -13.55 4.45
N VAL A 103 -11.62 -13.61 5.73
CA VAL A 103 -11.59 -14.83 6.53
C VAL A 103 -12.54 -15.88 5.95
N ALA A 104 -13.78 -15.48 5.65
CA ALA A 104 -14.78 -16.37 5.06
C ALA A 104 -14.31 -16.92 3.69
N TYR A 105 -13.74 -16.06 2.86
CA TYR A 105 -13.20 -16.45 1.55
C TYR A 105 -12.05 -17.45 1.67
N ASN A 106 -11.10 -17.19 2.57
CA ASN A 106 -9.97 -18.08 2.80
C ASN A 106 -10.44 -19.46 3.29
N TRP A 107 -11.42 -19.48 4.20
CA TRP A 107 -12.02 -20.73 4.67
C TRP A 107 -12.72 -21.53 3.56
N MET A 108 -13.47 -20.85 2.69
CA MET A 108 -14.09 -21.48 1.52
C MET A 108 -13.05 -22.07 0.56
N LYS A 109 -11.98 -21.34 0.26
CA LYS A 109 -10.94 -21.80 -0.66
C LYS A 109 -10.15 -22.98 -0.11
N ILE A 110 -9.82 -22.98 1.18
CA ILE A 110 -9.18 -24.13 1.84
C ILE A 110 -10.09 -25.36 1.78
N ARG A 111 -11.40 -25.19 1.98
CA ARG A 111 -12.37 -26.30 1.83
C ARG A 111 -12.42 -26.82 0.40
N GLN A 112 -12.41 -25.95 -0.60
CA GLN A 112 -12.44 -26.34 -2.01
C GLN A 112 -11.18 -27.12 -2.41
N MET A 113 -9.99 -26.67 -1.99
CA MET A 113 -8.73 -27.39 -2.23
C MET A 113 -8.59 -28.71 -1.48
N ARG A 114 -9.42 -28.96 -0.45
CA ARG A 114 -9.45 -30.23 0.31
C ARG A 114 -10.47 -31.23 -0.25
N GLN A 115 -11.31 -30.80 -1.19
CA GLN A 115 -12.30 -31.65 -1.86
C GLN A 115 -11.82 -32.14 -3.23
N GLU A 116 -10.74 -31.57 -3.76
CA GLU A 116 -9.89 -32.16 -4.81
C GLU A 116 -8.77 -33.02 -4.17
#